data_AF-A0A369W0K5-F1
#
_entry.id   AF-A0A369W0K5-F1
#
_cell.length_a   1.000
_cell.length_b   1.000
_cell.length_c   1.000
_cell.angle_alpha   90.00
_cell.angle_beta   90.00
_cell.angle_gamma   90.00
#
_symmetry.space_group_name_H-M   'P 1'
#
loop_
_entity.id
_entity.type
_entity.pdbx_description
1 polymer ?
#
loop_
_entity_poly.entity_id
_entity_poly.type
_entity_poly.pdbx_seq_one_letter_code
_entity_poly.pdbx_strand_id
1 'polypeptide(L)'
;GINPFDHGPAYTDIMKTQALRQALSAGGYDAAIGGARRDEEKSRAKERIFSHRNANHAWDPKNQRPELWRVFNTRLAPGESMRVFPLSNWTELDIWTYIYAEQIPIVPLYFARPRPVVERSGTLIMIDDARFRFAPDEAPRDAVVRFRTLGCYPLTGAIRSDAATLPEIIMEMQASRSSEREGRLIDSDQAGSMEKKKQEGYF
;
A
#
# COMPACT_ATOMS: atom_id res chain seq x y z
N GLY A 1 6.76 19.52 -13.63
CA GLY A 1 5.71 18.60 -13.15
C GLY A 1 5.94 18.28 -11.68
N ILE A 2 4.92 17.79 -10.99
CA ILE A 2 5.00 17.41 -9.56
C ILE A 2 5.83 16.11 -9.43
N ASN A 3 6.71 16.05 -8.43
CA ASN A 3 7.58 14.92 -8.18
C ASN A 3 7.77 14.69 -6.65
N PRO A 4 8.15 13.47 -6.23
CA PRO A 4 8.21 13.12 -4.81
C PRO A 4 9.39 13.76 -4.06
N PHE A 5 10.42 14.26 -4.74
CA PHE A 5 11.57 14.91 -4.11
C PHE A 5 11.24 16.34 -3.68
N ASP A 6 10.57 17.09 -4.56
CA ASP A 6 10.31 18.52 -4.34
C ASP A 6 8.96 18.80 -3.66
N HIS A 7 7.99 17.87 -3.76
CA HIS A 7 6.60 18.11 -3.35
C HIS A 7 6.10 17.21 -2.22
N GLY A 8 6.94 16.29 -1.70
CA GLY A 8 6.66 15.49 -0.51
C GLY A 8 5.24 14.88 -0.47
N PRO A 9 4.45 15.12 0.59
CA PRO A 9 3.08 14.59 0.72
C PRO A 9 2.12 15.06 -0.40
N ALA A 10 2.28 16.28 -0.92
CA ALA A 10 1.41 16.83 -1.95
C ALA A 10 1.49 16.04 -3.26
N TYR A 11 2.65 15.44 -3.57
CA TYR A 11 2.79 14.52 -4.69
C TYR A 11 1.83 13.33 -4.57
N THR A 12 1.75 12.72 -3.39
CA THR A 12 0.91 11.54 -3.17
C THR A 12 -0.57 11.88 -3.26
N ASP A 13 -0.99 13.03 -2.72
CA ASP A 13 -2.37 13.48 -2.81
C ASP A 13 -2.79 13.72 -4.26
N ILE A 14 -2.02 14.53 -4.99
CA ILE A 14 -2.36 14.93 -6.36
C ILE A 14 -2.28 13.73 -7.31
N MET A 15 -1.18 12.97 -7.25
CA MET A 15 -0.92 11.91 -8.23
C MET A 15 -1.64 10.59 -7.93
N LYS A 16 -2.15 10.38 -6.70
CA LYS A 16 -2.88 9.16 -6.34
C LYS A 16 -4.32 9.44 -5.96
N THR A 17 -4.55 10.24 -4.91
CA THR A 17 -5.90 10.46 -4.36
C THR A 17 -6.79 11.20 -5.37
N GLN A 18 -6.35 12.36 -5.83
CA GLN A 18 -7.13 13.18 -6.75
C GLN A 18 -7.28 12.51 -8.12
N ALA A 19 -6.19 11.93 -8.63
CA ALA A 19 -6.19 11.19 -9.90
C ALA A 19 -7.18 10.01 -9.88
N LEU A 20 -7.20 9.21 -8.80
CA LEU A 20 -8.16 8.11 -8.66
C LEU A 20 -9.60 8.62 -8.62
N ARG A 21 -9.89 9.67 -7.84
CA ARG A 21 -11.22 10.29 -7.77
C ARG A 21 -11.69 10.78 -9.14
N GLN A 22 -10.81 11.43 -9.90
CA GLN A 22 -11.11 11.87 -11.26
C GLN A 22 -11.42 10.69 -12.18
N ALA A 23 -10.62 9.61 -12.12
CA ALA A 23 -10.85 8.42 -12.93
C ALA A 23 -12.18 7.72 -12.59
N LEU A 24 -12.52 7.61 -11.30
CA LEU A 24 -13.78 7.03 -10.85
C LEU A 24 -14.99 7.84 -11.31
N SER A 25 -14.93 9.16 -11.17
CA SER A 25 -16.00 10.06 -11.64
C SER A 25 -16.13 10.05 -13.16
N ALA A 26 -15.02 10.09 -13.90
CA ALA A 26 -15.04 10.07 -15.35
C ALA A 26 -15.60 8.76 -15.93
N GLY A 27 -15.32 7.63 -15.26
CA GLY A 27 -15.86 6.32 -15.64
C GLY A 27 -17.26 6.02 -15.11
N GLY A 28 -17.81 6.86 -14.23
CA GLY A 28 -19.12 6.62 -13.60
C GLY A 28 -19.16 5.35 -12.74
N TYR A 29 -18.03 4.93 -12.17
CA TYR A 29 -17.94 3.70 -11.39
C TYR A 29 -18.57 3.87 -10.00
N ASP A 30 -19.54 3.01 -9.68
CA ASP A 30 -20.23 2.96 -8.38
C ASP A 30 -19.57 1.98 -7.40
N ALA A 31 -18.67 1.12 -7.87
CA ALA A 31 -17.86 0.23 -7.04
C ALA A 31 -16.42 0.13 -7.54
N ALA A 32 -15.46 0.08 -6.62
CA ALA A 32 -14.05 -0.17 -6.91
C ALA A 32 -13.47 -1.23 -5.97
N ILE A 33 -12.83 -2.24 -6.54
CA ILE A 33 -12.17 -3.31 -5.78
C ILE A 33 -10.75 -2.87 -5.44
N GLY A 34 -10.40 -2.92 -4.17
CA GLY A 34 -9.06 -2.65 -3.66
C GLY A 34 -8.41 -3.89 -3.03
N GLY A 35 -7.09 -3.98 -3.13
CA GLY A 35 -6.29 -5.06 -2.54
C GLY A 35 -5.89 -4.85 -1.08
N ALA A 36 -6.49 -3.87 -0.40
CA ALA A 36 -6.19 -3.56 1.01
C ALA A 36 -6.55 -4.73 1.94
N ARG A 37 -5.72 -4.93 2.97
CA ARG A 37 -5.94 -5.95 4.00
C ARG A 37 -5.81 -5.37 5.41
N ARG A 38 -6.44 -6.01 6.39
CA ARG A 38 -6.47 -5.54 7.79
C ARG A 38 -5.13 -5.70 8.51
N ASP A 39 -4.33 -6.70 8.12
CA ASP A 39 -3.03 -7.00 8.71
C ASP A 39 -1.90 -6.10 8.18
N GLU A 40 -2.12 -5.40 7.06
CA GLU A 40 -1.13 -4.52 6.42
C GLU A 40 -0.64 -3.41 7.35
N GLU A 41 -1.53 -2.85 8.19
CA GLU A 41 -1.21 -1.71 9.05
C GLU A 41 -2.23 -1.61 10.19
N LYS A 42 -1.76 -1.21 11.39
CA LYS A 42 -2.59 -1.12 12.62
C LYS A 42 -3.87 -0.30 12.43
N SER A 43 -3.81 0.78 11.66
CA SER A 43 -4.94 1.68 11.41
C SER A 43 -6.09 1.01 10.63
N ARG A 44 -5.81 -0.10 9.95
CA ARG A 44 -6.78 -0.84 9.13
C ARG A 44 -7.47 -1.98 9.85
N ALA A 45 -7.08 -2.29 11.08
CA ALA A 45 -7.69 -3.38 11.85
C ALA A 45 -9.22 -3.26 12.00
N LYS A 46 -9.76 -2.03 11.90
CA LYS A 46 -11.20 -1.73 11.99
C LYS A 46 -11.88 -1.52 10.63
N GLU A 47 -11.18 -1.78 9.52
CA GLU A 47 -11.75 -1.61 8.18
C GLU A 47 -12.81 -2.66 7.86
N ARG A 48 -13.82 -2.23 7.11
CA ARG A 48 -14.91 -3.04 6.60
C ARG A 48 -14.54 -3.59 5.23
N ILE A 49 -15.16 -4.71 4.83
CA ILE A 49 -15.03 -5.22 3.47
C ILE A 49 -15.66 -4.24 2.49
N PHE A 50 -16.80 -3.65 2.86
CA PHE A 50 -17.53 -2.65 2.10
C PHE A 50 -17.41 -1.28 2.78
N SER A 51 -16.67 -0.37 2.16
CA SER A 51 -16.50 1.01 2.59
C SER A 51 -17.35 1.93 1.72
N HIS A 52 -18.43 2.44 2.30
CA HIS A 52 -19.36 3.34 1.62
C HIS A 52 -18.79 4.74 1.48
N ARG A 53 -19.00 5.37 0.32
CA ARG A 53 -18.57 6.72 -0.05
C ARG A 53 -19.77 7.52 -0.54
N ASN A 54 -19.89 8.76 -0.07
CA ASN A 54 -20.92 9.67 -0.55
C ASN A 54 -20.59 10.21 -1.96
N ALA A 55 -21.47 11.04 -2.51
CA ALA A 55 -21.32 11.63 -3.86
C ALA A 55 -20.04 12.45 -4.06
N ASN A 56 -19.40 12.92 -2.99
CA ASN A 56 -18.13 13.65 -3.03
C ASN A 56 -16.91 12.73 -2.88
N HIS A 57 -17.09 11.41 -2.89
CA HIS A 57 -16.09 10.38 -2.55
C HIS A 57 -15.63 10.39 -1.08
N ALA A 58 -16.31 11.14 -0.21
CA ALA A 58 -15.94 11.23 1.19
C ALA A 58 -16.49 10.04 2.00
N TRP A 59 -15.71 9.63 3.00
CA TRP A 59 -16.08 8.60 3.96
C TRP A 59 -16.74 9.20 5.19
N ASP A 60 -17.90 8.67 5.57
CA ASP A 60 -18.62 9.03 6.80
C ASP A 60 -18.77 7.80 7.71
N PRO A 61 -18.25 7.83 8.96
CA PRO A 61 -18.40 6.73 9.91
C PRO A 61 -19.85 6.30 10.15
N LYS A 62 -20.80 7.25 10.15
CA LYS A 62 -22.21 6.98 10.45
C LYS A 62 -22.94 6.26 9.32
N ASN A 63 -22.45 6.43 8.08
CA ASN A 63 -23.02 5.78 6.91
C ASN A 63 -22.43 4.38 6.66
N GLN A 64 -21.45 3.96 7.46
CA GLN A 64 -20.89 2.62 7.36
C GLN A 64 -21.84 1.58 7.96
N ARG A 65 -21.99 0.46 7.26
CA ARG A 65 -23.02 -0.52 7.58
C ARG A 65 -22.42 -1.70 8.34
N PRO A 66 -23.14 -2.27 9.33
CA PRO A 66 -22.75 -3.52 9.97
C PRO A 66 -22.61 -4.64 8.93
N GLU A 67 -21.56 -5.45 9.06
CA GLU A 67 -21.31 -6.63 8.23
C GLU A 67 -21.52 -7.86 9.11
N LEU A 68 -22.74 -8.40 9.12
CA LEU A 68 -23.09 -9.54 9.96
C LEU A 68 -22.97 -10.84 9.15
N TRP A 69 -22.20 -11.79 9.67
CA TRP A 69 -21.86 -13.06 8.99
C TRP A 69 -21.23 -12.85 7.62
N ARG A 70 -21.91 -13.27 6.55
CA ARG A 70 -21.55 -13.08 5.14
C ARG A 70 -22.64 -12.32 4.38
N VAL A 71 -23.45 -11.55 5.10
CA VAL A 71 -24.53 -10.74 4.54
C VAL A 71 -24.06 -9.28 4.49
N PHE A 72 -24.05 -8.72 3.28
CA PHE A 72 -23.57 -7.37 3.04
C PHE A 72 -24.69 -6.50 2.48
N ASN A 73 -24.87 -5.30 3.05
CA ASN A 73 -25.80 -4.31 2.51
C ASN A 73 -25.07 -3.39 1.54
N THR A 74 -25.23 -3.65 0.24
CA THR A 74 -24.53 -2.94 -0.85
C THR A 74 -25.39 -1.90 -1.57
N ARG A 75 -26.58 -1.55 -1.06
CA ARG A 75 -27.47 -0.56 -1.69
C ARG A 75 -26.78 0.81 -1.79
N LEU A 76 -26.86 1.49 -2.91
CA LEU A 76 -26.30 2.84 -3.10
C LEU A 76 -27.41 3.81 -3.52
N ALA A 77 -27.37 5.04 -3.02
CA ALA A 77 -28.16 6.12 -3.59
C ALA A 77 -27.46 6.68 -4.86
N PRO A 78 -28.18 7.39 -5.75
CA PRO A 78 -27.57 8.00 -6.92
C PRO A 78 -26.36 8.87 -6.56
N GLY A 79 -25.23 8.63 -7.24
CA GLY A 79 -23.96 9.32 -7.02
C GLY A 79 -23.09 8.75 -5.90
N GLU A 80 -23.61 7.88 -5.03
CA GLU A 80 -22.79 7.19 -4.04
C GLU A 80 -21.95 6.08 -4.68
N SER A 81 -20.83 5.74 -4.03
CA SER A 81 -19.99 4.64 -4.47
C SER A 81 -19.49 3.79 -3.30
N MET A 82 -18.88 2.65 -3.63
CA MET A 82 -18.35 1.70 -2.67
C MET A 82 -16.88 1.38 -2.98
N ARG A 83 -16.04 1.27 -1.94
CA ARG A 83 -14.77 0.56 -2.03
C ARG A 83 -14.94 -0.83 -1.43
N VAL A 84 -14.49 -1.86 -2.14
CA VAL A 84 -14.66 -3.26 -1.76
C VAL A 84 -13.30 -3.90 -1.58
N PHE A 85 -13.08 -4.57 -0.46
CA PHE A 85 -11.78 -5.14 -0.09
C PHE A 85 -11.90 -6.65 0.16
N PRO A 86 -11.98 -7.49 -0.90
CA PRO A 86 -12.22 -8.93 -0.76
C PRO A 86 -11.15 -9.66 0.07
N LEU A 87 -9.92 -9.13 0.06
CA LEU A 87 -8.78 -9.70 0.76
C LEU A 87 -8.66 -9.23 2.21
N SER A 88 -9.64 -8.48 2.75
CA SER A 88 -9.55 -7.89 4.10
C SER A 88 -9.11 -8.86 5.20
N ASN A 89 -9.52 -10.12 5.10
CA ASN A 89 -9.24 -11.18 6.08
C ASN A 89 -8.02 -12.05 5.75
N TRP A 90 -7.33 -11.77 4.65
CA TRP A 90 -6.13 -12.50 4.26
C TRP A 90 -4.92 -11.89 4.94
N THR A 91 -4.04 -12.74 5.44
CA THR A 91 -2.72 -12.37 5.95
C THR A 91 -1.69 -12.30 4.82
N GLU A 92 -0.54 -11.69 5.09
CA GLU A 92 0.58 -11.68 4.14
C GLU A 92 1.02 -13.10 3.76
N LEU A 93 0.96 -14.04 4.73
CA LEU A 93 1.25 -15.45 4.48
C LEU A 93 0.23 -16.10 3.52
N ASP A 94 -1.07 -15.78 3.68
CA ASP A 94 -2.11 -16.28 2.78
C ASP A 94 -1.88 -15.81 1.34
N ILE A 95 -1.49 -14.54 1.16
CA ILE A 95 -1.17 -13.96 -0.15
C ILE A 95 0.00 -14.70 -0.80
N TRP A 96 1.12 -14.86 -0.08
CA TRP A 96 2.28 -15.55 -0.63
C TRP A 96 2.03 -17.03 -0.93
N THR A 97 1.30 -17.71 -0.04
CA THR A 97 0.93 -19.12 -0.22
C THR A 97 0.02 -19.29 -1.45
N TYR A 98 -0.92 -18.37 -1.67
CA TYR A 98 -1.81 -18.40 -2.83
C TYR A 98 -1.07 -18.09 -4.14
N ILE A 99 -0.18 -17.09 -4.15
CA ILE A 99 0.70 -16.82 -5.30
C ILE A 99 1.51 -18.07 -5.66
N TYR A 100 2.00 -18.81 -4.65
CA TYR A 100 2.74 -20.05 -4.87
C TYR A 100 1.85 -21.17 -5.41
N ALA A 101 0.68 -21.38 -4.82
CA ALA A 101 -0.25 -22.43 -5.25
C ALA A 101 -0.74 -22.21 -6.68
N GLU A 102 -1.09 -20.97 -7.02
CA GLU A 102 -1.66 -20.59 -8.32
C GLU A 102 -0.60 -20.19 -9.36
N GLN A 103 0.69 -20.24 -9.01
CA GLN A 103 1.82 -19.89 -9.89
C GLN A 103 1.67 -18.49 -10.50
N ILE A 104 1.22 -17.52 -9.69
CA ILE A 104 0.97 -16.14 -10.15
C ILE A 104 2.32 -15.44 -10.36
N PRO A 105 2.59 -14.86 -11.55
CA PRO A 105 3.82 -14.09 -11.78
C PRO A 105 3.89 -12.86 -10.88
N ILE A 106 5.06 -12.60 -10.30
CA ILE A 106 5.33 -11.42 -9.45
C ILE A 106 6.50 -10.60 -9.95
N VAL A 107 6.56 -9.34 -9.53
CA VAL A 107 7.63 -8.41 -9.89
C VAL A 107 8.97 -8.86 -9.29
N PRO A 108 10.10 -8.82 -10.04
CA PRO A 108 11.40 -9.28 -9.54
C PRO A 108 11.94 -8.57 -8.28
N LEU A 109 11.43 -7.36 -7.99
CA LEU A 109 11.78 -6.60 -6.78
C LEU A 109 11.36 -7.31 -5.48
N TYR A 110 10.40 -8.22 -5.53
CA TYR A 110 10.02 -9.03 -4.38
C TYR A 110 11.07 -10.08 -3.98
N PHE A 111 11.98 -10.45 -4.90
CA PHE A 111 13.06 -11.39 -4.61
C PHE A 111 14.33 -10.68 -4.16
N ALA A 112 15.03 -11.26 -3.19
CA ALA A 112 16.32 -10.81 -2.71
C ALA A 112 17.37 -10.84 -3.83
N ARG A 113 18.02 -9.70 -4.06
CA ARG A 113 19.16 -9.55 -4.97
C ARG A 113 20.13 -8.50 -4.44
N PRO A 114 21.43 -8.58 -4.76
CA PRO A 114 22.37 -7.48 -4.53
C PRO A 114 21.90 -6.25 -5.31
N ARG A 115 21.68 -5.14 -4.60
CA ARG A 115 21.23 -3.87 -5.17
C ARG A 115 21.99 -2.71 -4.51
N PRO A 116 22.30 -1.65 -5.26
CA PRO A 116 22.85 -0.43 -4.69
C PRO A 116 21.76 0.26 -3.85
N VAL A 117 22.06 0.55 -2.60
CA VAL A 117 21.15 1.23 -1.67
C VAL A 117 21.84 2.35 -0.91
N VAL A 118 21.06 3.34 -0.49
CA VAL A 118 21.43 4.35 0.51
C VAL A 118 20.54 4.15 1.72
N GLU A 119 21.10 4.24 2.92
CA GLU A 119 20.32 4.23 4.15
C GLU A 119 20.02 5.65 4.60
N ARG A 120 18.73 6.00 4.62
CA ARG A 120 18.26 7.31 5.06
C ARG A 120 17.19 7.13 6.12
N SER A 121 17.44 7.66 7.31
CA SER A 121 16.52 7.56 8.46
C SER A 121 16.07 6.12 8.75
N GLY A 122 17.00 5.16 8.71
CA GLY A 122 16.74 3.73 8.96
C GLY A 122 16.05 2.98 7.82
N THR A 123 15.76 3.64 6.69
CA THR A 123 15.16 3.01 5.51
C THR A 123 16.22 2.80 4.43
N LEU A 124 16.28 1.58 3.86
CA LEU A 124 17.12 1.30 2.70
C LEU A 124 16.39 1.75 1.42
N ILE A 125 16.92 2.75 0.74
CA ILE A 125 16.38 3.25 -0.52
C ILE A 125 17.27 2.72 -1.65
N MET A 126 16.69 1.95 -2.58
CA MET A 126 17.40 1.47 -3.76
C MET A 126 17.74 2.63 -4.68
N ILE A 127 18.91 2.58 -5.30
CA ILE A 127 19.37 3.57 -6.28
C ILE A 127 19.28 2.93 -7.67
N ASP A 128 18.12 3.03 -8.32
CA ASP A 128 17.87 2.49 -9.66
C ASP A 128 17.53 3.57 -10.70
N ASP A 129 17.55 4.85 -10.31
CA ASP A 129 17.12 5.96 -11.14
C ASP A 129 18.01 7.21 -10.93
N ALA A 130 18.41 7.84 -12.04
CA ALA A 130 19.28 9.02 -12.06
C ALA A 130 18.67 10.26 -11.40
N ARG A 131 17.35 10.28 -11.15
CA ARG A 131 16.66 11.36 -10.41
C ARG A 131 16.99 11.36 -8.92
N PHE A 132 17.61 10.31 -8.40
CA PHE A 132 17.98 10.24 -6.98
C PHE A 132 18.90 11.40 -6.61
N ARG A 133 18.61 12.02 -5.46
CA ARG A 133 19.42 13.12 -4.92
C ARG A 133 20.08 12.63 -3.65
N PHE A 134 21.39 12.47 -3.70
CA PHE A 134 22.23 12.16 -2.55
C PHE A 134 22.30 13.37 -1.63
N ALA A 135 22.29 13.13 -0.32
CA ALA A 135 22.77 14.11 0.66
C ALA A 135 24.30 14.19 0.62
N PRO A 136 24.94 15.25 1.15
CA PRO A 136 26.39 15.48 1.04
C PRO A 136 27.29 14.31 1.47
N ASP A 137 26.82 13.46 2.38
CA ASP A 137 27.58 12.32 2.94
C ASP A 137 27.00 10.94 2.53
N GLU A 138 26.10 10.90 1.57
CA GLU A 138 25.51 9.64 1.11
C GLU A 138 26.26 9.08 -0.09
N ALA A 139 26.71 7.82 0.04
CA ALA A 139 27.22 7.03 -1.06
C ALA A 139 26.41 5.72 -1.17
N PRO A 140 26.14 5.23 -2.39
CA PRO A 140 25.48 3.95 -2.57
C PRO A 140 26.39 2.83 -2.06
N ARG A 141 25.79 1.85 -1.39
CA ARG A 141 26.45 0.61 -0.97
C ARG A 141 25.64 -0.59 -1.44
N ASP A 142 26.31 -1.65 -1.83
CA ASP A 142 25.62 -2.88 -2.20
C ASP A 142 25.04 -3.56 -0.95
N ALA A 143 23.79 -3.98 -1.06
CA ALA A 143 23.15 -4.83 -0.07
C ALA A 143 22.23 -5.84 -0.76
N VAL A 144 22.16 -7.05 -0.21
CA VAL A 144 21.14 -8.02 -0.62
C VAL A 144 19.84 -7.60 0.04
N VAL A 145 18.90 -7.14 -0.77
CA VAL A 145 17.62 -6.59 -0.31
C VAL A 145 16.47 -7.10 -1.16
N ARG A 146 15.26 -7.05 -0.63
CA ARG A 146 14.00 -7.23 -1.35
C ARG A 146 12.98 -6.18 -0.92
N PHE A 147 11.86 -6.11 -1.64
CA PHE A 147 10.75 -5.24 -1.30
C PHE A 147 9.56 -6.04 -0.81
N ARG A 148 8.94 -5.60 0.29
CA ARG A 148 7.68 -6.17 0.82
C ARG A 148 6.45 -5.47 0.27
N THR A 149 6.56 -4.18 0.00
CA THR A 149 5.54 -3.42 -0.74
C THR A 149 6.21 -2.61 -1.84
N LEU A 150 5.46 -2.30 -2.89
CA LEU A 150 5.94 -1.47 -4.00
C LEU A 150 5.05 -0.24 -4.15
N GLY A 151 5.67 0.93 -4.31
CA GLY A 151 5.01 2.21 -4.49
C GLY A 151 5.73 3.08 -5.51
N CYS A 152 5.63 4.41 -5.37
CA CYS A 152 6.40 5.31 -6.22
C CYS A 152 7.86 5.34 -5.75
N TYR A 153 8.79 5.48 -6.68
CA TYR A 153 10.18 5.82 -6.37
C TYR A 153 10.29 7.29 -5.94
N PRO A 154 11.09 7.65 -4.91
CA PRO A 154 11.90 6.79 -4.02
C PRO A 154 11.19 6.42 -2.70
N LEU A 155 9.85 6.48 -2.66
CA LEU A 155 9.03 6.36 -1.43
C LEU A 155 8.81 4.91 -0.98
N THR A 156 9.63 3.98 -1.45
CA THR A 156 9.52 2.55 -1.15
C THR A 156 10.82 2.06 -0.52
N GLY A 157 10.77 1.66 0.75
CA GLY A 157 11.91 1.08 1.45
C GLY A 157 12.11 -0.39 1.12
N ALA A 158 13.36 -0.75 0.86
CA ALA A 158 13.83 -2.13 0.79
C ALA A 158 14.09 -2.67 2.20
N ILE A 159 14.05 -3.99 2.34
CA ILE A 159 14.47 -4.71 3.54
C ILE A 159 15.65 -5.62 3.21
N ARG A 160 16.56 -5.84 4.16
CA ARG A 160 17.59 -6.87 4.02
C ARG A 160 16.94 -8.26 4.07
N SER A 161 17.31 -9.12 3.14
CA SER A 161 16.76 -10.47 3.03
C SER A 161 17.64 -11.28 2.08
N ASP A 162 17.71 -12.59 2.32
CA ASP A 162 18.34 -13.57 1.42
C ASP A 162 17.32 -14.39 0.62
N ALA A 163 16.02 -14.10 0.76
CA ALA A 163 14.93 -14.84 0.11
C ALA A 163 14.87 -14.55 -1.40
N ALA A 164 15.59 -15.36 -2.18
CA ALA A 164 15.78 -15.23 -3.62
C ALA A 164 14.66 -15.88 -4.45
N THR A 165 13.79 -16.66 -3.81
CA THR A 165 12.69 -17.42 -4.40
C THR A 165 11.41 -17.31 -3.58
N LEU A 166 10.28 -17.71 -4.18
CA LEU A 166 8.97 -17.64 -3.53
C LEU A 166 8.87 -18.56 -2.28
N PRO A 167 9.35 -19.82 -2.29
CA PRO A 167 9.41 -20.65 -1.09
C PRO A 167 10.23 -20.01 0.04
N GLU A 168 11.38 -19.40 -0.28
CA GLU A 168 12.22 -18.74 0.72
C GLU A 168 11.53 -17.51 1.31
N ILE A 169 10.76 -16.75 0.51
CA ILE A 169 9.94 -15.64 1.02
C ILE A 169 8.92 -16.17 2.03
N ILE A 170 8.21 -17.25 1.71
CA ILE A 170 7.22 -17.87 2.61
C ILE A 170 7.88 -18.32 3.93
N MET A 171 9.07 -18.94 3.86
CA MET A 171 9.82 -19.35 5.05
C MET A 171 10.26 -18.15 5.90
N GLU A 172 10.77 -17.09 5.26
CA GLU A 172 11.14 -15.84 5.94
C GLU A 172 9.93 -15.22 6.65
N MET A 173 8.76 -15.24 6.00
CA MET A 173 7.51 -14.72 6.55
C MET A 173 7.08 -15.44 7.83
N GLN A 174 7.19 -16.76 7.87
CA GLN A 174 6.81 -17.57 9.04
C GLN A 174 7.69 -17.26 10.27
N ALA A 175 8.97 -16.94 10.03
CA ALA A 175 9.91 -16.55 11.07
C ALA A 175 9.77 -15.08 11.52
N SER A 176 9.25 -14.21 10.66
CA SER A 176 9.14 -12.77 10.94
C SER A 176 7.99 -12.42 11.89
N ARG A 177 8.12 -11.26 12.55
CA ARG A 177 7.08 -10.62 13.39
C ARG A 177 6.81 -9.16 12.99
N SER A 178 7.46 -8.65 11.94
CA SER A 178 7.28 -7.29 11.44
C SER A 178 6.08 -7.18 10.49
N SER A 179 5.51 -5.97 10.41
CA SER A 179 4.41 -5.65 9.50
C SER A 179 4.93 -5.39 8.08
N GLU A 180 4.15 -5.80 7.08
CA GLU A 180 4.52 -5.66 5.66
C GLU A 180 4.88 -4.21 5.26
N ARG A 181 4.17 -3.22 5.81
CA ARG A 181 4.29 -1.81 5.42
C ARG A 181 5.29 -1.00 6.24
N GLU A 182 6.05 -1.64 7.13
CA GLU A 182 7.01 -0.96 8.01
C GLU A 182 8.07 -0.14 7.24
N GLY A 183 8.45 -0.55 6.03
CA GLY A 183 9.42 0.16 5.18
C GLY A 183 8.85 1.31 4.35
N ARG A 184 7.57 1.69 4.48
CA ARG A 184 6.98 2.80 3.70
C ARG A 184 7.16 4.14 4.39
N LEU A 185 7.94 5.03 3.76
CA LEU A 185 8.20 6.40 4.23
C LEU A 185 6.94 7.29 4.29
N ILE A 186 5.85 6.93 3.61
CA ILE A 186 4.58 7.67 3.63
C ILE A 186 3.73 7.31 4.86
N ASP A 187 3.99 6.15 5.46
CA ASP A 187 3.16 5.59 6.53
C ASP A 187 3.66 6.01 7.94
N SER A 188 4.77 6.75 8.04
CA SER A 188 5.30 7.32 9.30
C SER A 188 4.51 8.53 9.82
N ASP A 189 3.48 8.99 9.09
CA ASP A 189 2.62 10.09 9.51
C ASP A 189 1.57 9.63 10.55
N GLN A 190 1.74 10.15 11.77
CA GLN A 190 0.90 10.10 12.99
C GLN A 190 -0.41 9.29 12.97
N ALA A 191 -0.59 8.49 14.04
CA ALA A 191 -1.83 7.81 14.40
C ALA A 191 -3.01 8.80 14.44
N GLY A 192 -3.85 8.78 13.40
CA GLY A 192 -4.95 9.73 13.17
C GLY A 192 -5.00 10.26 11.72
N SER A 193 -3.89 10.17 10.99
CA SER A 193 -3.78 10.58 9.58
C SER A 193 -4.73 9.81 8.65
N MET A 194 -5.00 8.53 8.94
CA MET A 194 -5.79 7.67 8.06
C MET A 194 -7.29 7.97 8.03
N GLU A 195 -7.92 8.32 9.16
CA GLU A 195 -9.34 8.71 9.14
C GLU A 195 -9.54 10.03 8.39
N LYS A 196 -8.62 10.98 8.57
CA LYS A 196 -8.61 12.23 7.81
C LYS A 196 -8.40 11.98 6.32
N LYS A 197 -7.42 11.16 5.96
CA LYS A 197 -7.19 10.71 4.58
C LYS A 197 -8.45 10.05 3.99
N LYS A 198 -9.19 9.22 4.75
CA LYS A 198 -10.46 8.63 4.29
C LYS A 198 -11.55 9.66 4.05
N GLN A 199 -11.69 10.65 4.93
CA GLN A 199 -12.61 11.77 4.71
C GLN A 199 -12.25 12.58 3.46
N GLU A 200 -10.96 12.73 3.18
CA GLU A 200 -10.42 13.41 1.99
C GLU A 200 -10.53 12.56 0.69
N GLY A 201 -10.93 11.28 0.83
CA GLY A 201 -11.15 10.36 -0.30
C GLY A 201 -9.95 9.47 -0.65
N TYR A 202 -8.99 9.32 0.26
CA TYR A 202 -7.96 8.28 0.18
C TYR A 202 -8.64 6.89 0.31
N PHE A 203 -8.29 6.00 -0.63
CA PHE A 203 -9.04 4.79 -1.04
C PHE A 203 -10.33 5.08 -1.79
#